data_AF-A0A2U1QFQ5-F1
#
_entry.id   AF-A0A2U1QFQ5-F1
#
_cell.length_a   1.000
_cell.length_b   1.000
_cell.length_c   1.000
_cell.angle_alpha   90.00
_cell.angle_beta   90.00
_cell.angle_gamma   90.00
#
_symmetry.space_group_name_H-M   'P 1'
#
loop_
_entity.id
_entity.type
_entity.pdbx_description
1 polymer ?
#
loop_
_entity_poly.entity_id
_entity_poly.type
_entity_poly.pdbx_seq_one_letter_code
_entity_poly.pdbx_strand_id
1 'polypeptide(L)'
;MGTGSTGQTGPKMAKSIPSNHGDGSPFDGPSGVLAHAFSPTDGRLHFDADENWSVGPEPVPDTIDLQSVALHEIGHLLGLAHSEDENAAMWSSFPVGSLKGLNSDDILGVKALYIVT
;
A
#
# COMPACT_ATOMS: atom_id res chain seq x y z
N MET A 1 0.29 18.44 -36.62
CA MET A 1 0.94 18.89 -35.37
C MET A 1 0.47 17.97 -34.27
N GLY A 2 1.27 16.96 -33.93
CA GLY A 2 0.93 15.97 -32.90
C GLY A 2 1.48 16.44 -31.56
N THR A 3 0.61 16.62 -30.57
CA THR A 3 1.01 16.81 -29.19
C THR A 3 1.23 15.43 -28.58
N GLY A 4 2.49 15.00 -28.51
CA GLY A 4 2.88 13.82 -27.77
C GLY A 4 2.65 14.06 -26.28
N SER A 5 1.64 13.40 -25.72
CA SER A 5 1.51 13.27 -24.27
C SER A 5 2.62 12.34 -23.80
N THR A 6 3.61 12.90 -23.10
CA THR A 6 4.62 12.13 -22.38
C THR A 6 3.91 11.45 -21.21
N GLY A 7 3.39 10.25 -21.45
CA GLY A 7 2.93 9.36 -20.39
C GLY A 7 4.11 9.10 -19.46
N GLN A 8 4.10 9.72 -18.29
CA GLN A 8 4.92 9.29 -17.16
C GLN A 8 4.38 7.93 -16.77
N THR A 9 4.91 6.87 -17.38
CA THR A 9 4.75 5.52 -16.85
C THR A 9 5.46 5.53 -15.51
N GLY A 10 4.71 5.38 -14.42
CA GLY A 10 5.27 5.19 -13.09
C GLY A 10 6.33 4.08 -13.10
N PRO A 11 7.24 4.06 -12.11
CA PRO A 11 8.26 3.02 -12.04
C PRO A 11 7.58 1.66 -12.03
N LYS A 12 7.78 0.87 -13.09
CA LYS A 12 7.39 -0.54 -13.09
C LYS A 12 8.25 -1.21 -12.02
N MET A 13 7.60 -1.74 -10.98
CA MET A 13 8.26 -2.57 -9.95
C MET A 13 9.17 -3.59 -10.65
N ALA A 14 10.46 -3.57 -10.32
CA ALA A 14 11.45 -4.40 -10.99
C ALA A 14 11.15 -5.88 -10.67
N LYS A 15 10.71 -6.62 -11.71
CA LYS A 15 10.25 -8.01 -11.71
C LYS A 15 8.89 -8.19 -11.04
N SER A 16 7.89 -8.63 -11.84
CA SER A 16 6.58 -8.95 -11.30
C SER A 16 6.69 -10.09 -10.30
N ILE A 17 6.07 -9.91 -9.13
CA ILE A 17 5.71 -11.02 -8.27
C ILE A 17 4.57 -11.73 -9.01
N PRO A 18 4.73 -12.98 -9.46
CA PRO A 18 3.64 -13.66 -10.15
C PRO A 18 2.43 -13.75 -9.23
N SER A 19 1.22 -13.65 -9.80
CA SER A 19 -0.05 -13.77 -9.04
C SER A 19 0.04 -14.87 -7.99
N ASN A 20 0.43 -16.10 -8.37
CA ASN A 20 0.92 -17.09 -7.41
C ASN A 20 2.44 -16.92 -7.16
N HIS A 21 2.79 -16.54 -5.93
CA HIS A 21 4.17 -16.31 -5.50
C HIS A 21 4.59 -17.14 -4.28
N GLY A 22 3.90 -18.25 -4.03
CA GLY A 22 4.39 -19.31 -3.14
C GLY A 22 4.16 -19.10 -1.64
N ASP A 23 3.35 -18.12 -1.25
CA ASP A 23 2.97 -17.86 0.15
C ASP A 23 1.54 -18.27 0.52
N GLY A 24 0.75 -18.75 -0.45
CA GLY A 24 -0.65 -19.16 -0.27
C GLY A 24 -1.66 -18.02 -0.40
N SER A 25 -1.22 -16.79 -0.66
CA SER A 25 -2.04 -15.59 -0.83
C SER A 25 -1.82 -15.01 -2.23
N PRO A 26 -2.40 -15.60 -3.29
CA PRO A 26 -2.15 -15.11 -4.65
C PRO A 26 -2.80 -13.74 -4.90
N PHE A 27 -2.12 -12.88 -5.66
CA PHE A 27 -2.68 -11.62 -6.15
C PHE A 27 -3.69 -11.83 -7.27
N ASP A 28 -4.57 -10.87 -7.49
CA ASP A 28 -5.71 -10.92 -8.41
C ASP A 28 -5.53 -10.11 -9.70
N GLY A 29 -4.40 -9.44 -9.88
CA GLY A 29 -4.12 -8.61 -11.05
C GLY A 29 -4.50 -7.16 -10.78
N PRO A 30 -4.86 -6.36 -11.81
CA PRO A 30 -5.15 -4.95 -11.58
C PRO A 30 -6.38 -4.72 -10.69
N SER A 31 -6.23 -3.85 -9.69
CA SER A 31 -7.21 -3.57 -8.63
C SER A 31 -7.49 -4.77 -7.72
N GLY A 32 -8.22 -4.53 -6.63
CA GLY A 32 -8.52 -5.60 -5.67
C GLY A 32 -7.44 -5.65 -4.59
N VAL A 33 -6.63 -6.71 -4.56
CA VAL A 33 -5.56 -6.89 -3.57
C VAL A 33 -4.31 -6.17 -4.02
N LEU A 34 -4.13 -4.94 -3.53
CA LEU A 34 -2.99 -4.09 -3.90
C LEU A 34 -1.65 -4.61 -3.34
N ALA A 35 -1.69 -5.14 -2.12
CA ALA A 35 -0.55 -5.64 -1.38
C ALA A 35 -1.04 -6.52 -0.22
N HIS A 36 -0.12 -7.23 0.41
CA HIS A 36 -0.36 -7.83 1.72
C HIS A 36 0.93 -7.96 2.53
N ALA A 37 0.77 -7.90 3.85
CA ALA A 37 1.81 -8.16 4.83
C ALA A 37 1.40 -9.25 5.82
N PHE A 38 2.40 -9.98 6.29
CA PHE A 38 2.24 -11.01 7.30
C PHE A 38 2.67 -10.43 8.64
N SER A 39 1.72 -10.31 9.58
CA SER A 39 1.95 -9.77 10.91
C SER A 39 3.11 -10.48 11.64
N PRO A 40 3.67 -9.86 12.70
CA PRO A 40 4.72 -10.48 13.50
C PRO A 40 4.36 -11.91 13.93
N THR A 41 5.28 -12.87 13.88
CA THR A 41 6.73 -12.71 13.60
C THR A 41 7.16 -13.03 12.16
N ASP A 42 6.23 -13.21 11.22
CA ASP A 42 6.57 -13.58 9.83
C ASP A 42 7.32 -12.43 9.12
N GLY A 43 6.69 -11.25 9.05
CA GLY A 43 7.36 -10.03 8.60
C GLY A 43 7.58 -9.91 7.10
N ARG A 44 6.98 -10.79 6.28
CA ARG A 44 6.94 -10.64 4.81
C ARG A 44 5.92 -9.60 4.39
N LEU A 45 6.22 -8.91 3.29
CA LEU A 45 5.37 -7.92 2.65
C LEU A 45 5.54 -8.03 1.15
N HIS A 46 4.44 -8.13 0.42
CA HIS A 46 4.41 -8.23 -1.03
C HIS A 46 3.48 -7.17 -1.60
N PHE A 47 3.84 -6.64 -2.76
CA PHE A 47 2.99 -5.75 -3.55
C PHE A 47 2.59 -6.48 -4.82
N ASP A 48 1.35 -6.28 -5.28
CA ASP A 48 0.95 -6.72 -6.60
C ASP A 48 1.66 -5.86 -7.65
N ALA A 49 2.37 -6.53 -8.56
CA ALA A 49 3.09 -5.87 -9.64
C ALA A 49 2.20 -5.49 -10.83
N ASP A 50 0.97 -5.99 -10.88
CA ASP A 50 -0.01 -5.69 -11.93
C ASP A 50 -0.75 -4.36 -11.69
N GLU A 51 -0.57 -3.74 -10.51
CA GLU A 51 -1.16 -2.44 -10.18
C GLU A 51 -0.49 -1.26 -10.89
N ASN A 52 -1.29 -0.23 -11.16
CA ASN A 52 -0.82 1.03 -11.73
C ASN A 52 -0.27 1.95 -10.63
N TRP A 53 0.96 1.69 -10.19
CA TRP A 53 1.62 2.43 -9.13
C TRP A 53 2.05 3.84 -9.54
N SER A 54 1.85 4.81 -8.64
CA SER A 54 2.50 6.11 -8.67
C SER A 54 3.44 6.30 -7.47
N VAL A 55 4.42 7.19 -7.66
CA VAL A 55 5.35 7.62 -6.62
C VAL A 55 5.50 9.13 -6.75
N GLY A 56 5.26 9.84 -5.66
CA GLY A 56 5.39 11.29 -5.63
C GLY A 56 4.71 11.90 -4.40
N PRO A 57 4.87 13.21 -4.20
CA PRO A 57 4.20 13.92 -3.11
C PRO A 57 2.74 14.29 -3.45
N GLU A 58 2.36 14.24 -4.74
CA GLU A 58 1.05 14.64 -5.22
C GLU A 58 0.26 13.43 -5.73
N PRO A 59 -1.07 13.40 -5.55
CA PRO A 59 -1.90 12.33 -6.10
C PRO A 59 -1.88 12.36 -7.63
N VAL A 60 -1.70 11.19 -8.24
CA VAL A 60 -1.73 11.02 -9.70
C VAL A 60 -3.06 10.36 -10.09
N PRO A 61 -3.86 10.95 -11.00
CA PRO A 61 -5.11 10.34 -11.45
C PRO A 61 -4.92 8.92 -12.00
N ASP A 62 -5.90 8.05 -11.78
CA ASP A 62 -5.93 6.67 -12.28
C ASP A 62 -4.76 5.79 -11.79
N THR A 63 -4.12 6.14 -10.66
CA THR A 63 -3.02 5.37 -10.04
C THR A 63 -3.28 5.08 -8.57
N ILE A 64 -2.57 4.07 -8.05
CA ILE A 64 -2.46 3.78 -6.63
C ILE A 64 -1.12 4.33 -6.13
N ASP A 65 -1.14 5.15 -5.07
CA ASP A 65 0.11 5.65 -4.49
C ASP A 65 0.82 4.56 -3.70
N LEU A 66 2.04 4.24 -4.11
CA LEU A 66 2.84 3.17 -3.53
C LEU A 66 3.21 3.46 -2.07
N GLN A 67 3.45 4.72 -1.70
CA GLN A 67 3.83 5.11 -0.34
C GLN A 67 2.67 4.91 0.63
N SER A 68 1.46 5.24 0.21
CA SER A 68 0.23 5.09 0.99
C SER A 68 -0.05 3.62 1.31
N VAL A 69 0.06 2.73 0.31
CA VAL A 69 -0.10 1.28 0.53
C VAL A 69 1.06 0.73 1.37
N ALA A 70 2.30 1.13 1.08
CA ALA A 70 3.45 0.71 1.89
C ALA A 70 3.32 1.09 3.37
N LEU A 71 2.80 2.29 3.66
CA LEU A 71 2.57 2.76 5.03
C LEU A 71 1.58 1.84 5.77
N HIS A 72 0.50 1.44 5.10
CA HIS A 72 -0.50 0.51 5.62
C HIS A 72 0.07 -0.88 5.89
N GLU A 73 0.75 -1.46 4.91
CA GLU A 73 1.34 -2.79 5.05
C GLU A 73 2.45 -2.83 6.10
N ILE A 74 3.23 -1.75 6.25
CA ILE A 74 4.19 -1.61 7.36
C ILE A 74 3.47 -1.57 8.71
N GLY A 75 2.29 -0.97 8.81
CA GLY A 75 1.47 -1.05 10.01
C GLY A 75 1.13 -2.49 10.38
N HIS A 76 0.77 -3.33 9.41
CA HIS A 76 0.58 -4.77 9.62
C HIS A 76 1.87 -5.50 10.03
N LEU A 77 3.02 -5.15 9.43
CA LEU A 77 4.33 -5.66 9.86
C LEU A 77 4.66 -5.29 11.32
N LEU A 78 4.12 -4.17 11.81
CA LEU A 78 4.22 -3.72 13.19
C LEU A 78 3.09 -4.26 14.09
N GLY A 79 2.20 -5.10 13.56
CA GLY A 79 1.12 -5.74 14.32
C GLY A 79 -0.14 -4.88 14.50
N LEU A 80 -0.27 -3.76 13.78
CA LEU A 80 -1.53 -3.02 13.73
C LEU A 80 -2.58 -3.79 12.91
N ALA A 81 -3.81 -3.77 13.40
CA ALA A 81 -4.98 -4.22 12.64
C ALA A 81 -5.55 -3.06 11.82
N HIS A 82 -6.51 -3.35 10.95
CA HIS A 82 -7.24 -2.30 10.25
C HIS A 82 -7.95 -1.34 11.22
N SER A 83 -8.01 -0.07 10.82
CA SER A 83 -8.80 0.96 11.48
C SER A 83 -10.18 1.10 10.82
N GLU A 84 -11.16 1.50 11.62
CA GLU A 84 -12.48 1.94 11.13
C GLU A 84 -12.49 3.42 10.70
N ASP A 85 -11.45 4.20 11.05
CA ASP A 85 -11.32 5.59 10.62
C ASP A 85 -10.82 5.64 9.17
N GLU A 86 -11.67 6.12 8.25
CA GLU A 86 -11.34 6.25 6.84
C GLU A 86 -10.13 7.15 6.57
N ASN A 87 -9.74 8.01 7.51
CA ASN A 87 -8.58 8.89 7.38
C ASN A 87 -7.28 8.26 7.92
N ALA A 88 -7.36 7.10 8.58
CA ALA A 88 -6.19 6.38 9.09
C ALA A 88 -5.40 5.73 7.96
N ALA A 89 -4.09 5.60 8.17
CA ALA A 89 -3.26 4.80 7.28
C ALA A 89 -3.69 3.33 7.31
N MET A 90 -4.17 2.84 8.46
CA MET A 90 -4.66 1.48 8.62
C MET A 90 -6.10 1.24 8.10
N TRP A 91 -6.75 2.20 7.45
CA TRP A 91 -8.03 1.94 6.79
C TRP A 91 -7.85 1.00 5.58
N SER A 92 -8.69 -0.01 5.45
CA SER A 92 -8.51 -1.12 4.49
C SER A 92 -8.89 -0.80 3.04
N SER A 93 -9.08 0.47 2.67
CA SER A 93 -9.53 0.87 1.34
C SER A 93 -8.69 2.01 0.79
N PHE A 94 -8.37 1.93 -0.49
CA PHE A 94 -7.51 2.90 -1.17
C PHE A 94 -8.19 3.44 -2.42
N PRO A 95 -8.90 4.57 -2.31
CA PRO A 95 -9.43 5.26 -3.46
C PRO A 95 -8.29 5.63 -4.42
N VAL A 96 -8.51 5.38 -5.71
CA VAL A 96 -7.56 5.73 -6.78
C VAL A 96 -7.28 7.24 -6.74
N GLY A 97 -6.01 7.63 -6.85
CA GLY A 97 -5.59 9.03 -6.78
C GLY A 97 -5.77 9.66 -5.39
N SER A 98 -5.75 8.85 -4.32
CA SER A 98 -5.69 9.35 -2.94
C SER A 98 -4.31 9.11 -2.32
N LEU A 99 -3.97 9.93 -1.33
CA LEU A 99 -2.78 9.78 -0.50
C LEU A 99 -3.19 9.49 0.94
N LYS A 100 -2.41 8.67 1.63
CA LYS A 100 -2.52 8.40 3.06
C LYS A 100 -1.27 8.88 3.79
N GLY A 101 -1.50 9.41 4.99
CA GLY A 101 -0.44 9.75 5.94
C GLY A 101 -0.83 9.24 7.32
N LEU A 102 0.09 9.36 8.26
CA LEU A 102 -0.19 8.99 9.65
C LEU A 102 -1.21 9.93 10.27
N ASN A 103 -2.20 9.35 10.96
CA ASN A 103 -3.13 10.09 11.79
C ASN A 103 -2.96 9.74 13.29
N SER A 104 -3.83 10.28 14.15
CA SER A 104 -3.77 10.02 15.59
C SER A 104 -4.05 8.57 15.96
N ASP A 105 -4.94 7.87 15.24
CA ASP A 105 -5.27 6.47 15.48
C ASP A 105 -4.06 5.57 15.23
N ASP A 106 -3.37 5.75 14.09
CA ASP A 106 -2.15 5.01 13.74
C ASP A 106 -1.04 5.20 14.81
N ILE A 107 -0.83 6.45 15.23
CA ILE A 107 0.19 6.81 16.23
C ILE A 107 -0.15 6.20 17.60
N LEU A 108 -1.42 6.24 18.02
CA LEU A 108 -1.83 5.66 19.30
C LEU A 108 -1.74 4.14 19.27
N GLY A 109 -2.14 3.51 18.16
CA GLY A 109 -2.03 2.07 17.96
C GLY A 109 -0.60 1.57 18.09
N VAL A 110 0.35 2.18 17.37
CA VAL A 110 1.76 1.73 17.44
C VAL A 110 2.37 1.97 18.83
N LYS A 111 2.00 3.07 19.49
CA LYS A 111 2.43 3.34 20.86
C LYS A 111 1.91 2.30 21.85
N ALA A 112 0.65 1.86 21.70
CA ALA A 112 0.08 0.83 22.57
C ALA A 112 0.82 -0.52 22.46
N LEU A 113 1.40 -0.82 21.29
CA LEU A 113 2.17 -2.05 21.07
C LEU A 113 3.61 -1.96 21.57
N TYR A 114 4.27 -0.81 21.42
CA TYR A 114 5.73 -0.70 21.58
C TYR A 114 6.21 0.26 22.66
N ILE A 115 5.33 1.10 23.19
CA ILE A 115 5.66 2.02 24.28
C ILE A 115 4.90 1.59 25.52
N VAL A 116 5.61 0.88 26.40
CA VAL A 116 5.15 0.65 27.76
C VAL A 116 5.41 1.93 28.55
N THR A 117 4.35 2.61 28.98
CA THR A 117 4.41 3.73 29.92
C THR A 117 4.65 3.27 31.34
#